data_AF-A0A845KY28-F1
#
_entry.id   AF-A0A845KY28-F1
#
_cell.length_a   1.000
_cell.length_b   1.000
_cell.length_c   1.000
_cell.angle_alpha   90.00
_cell.angle_beta   90.00
_cell.angle_gamma   90.00
#
_symmetry.space_group_name_H-M   'P 1'
#
loop_
_entity.id
_entity.type
_entity.pdbx_description
1 polymer ?
#
loop_
_entity_poly.entity_id
_entity_poly.type
_entity_poly.pdbx_seq_one_letter_code
_entity_poly.pdbx_strand_id
1 'polypeptide(L)' 'MFSTKITEVRFNRVNLHGSVKALASVTIDDSFAVHEIKVIEGKNGLFIAMPSQVLPDGTVQFDVR' A
#
# COMPACT_ATOMS: atom_id res chain seq x y z
N MET A 1 16.55 -16.57 -14.39
CA MET A 1 15.97 -16.24 -13.06
C MET A 1 15.56 -14.78 -13.13
N PHE A 2 14.26 -14.48 -13.23
CA PHE A 2 13.76 -13.11 -13.25
C PHE A 2 13.55 -12.66 -11.80
N SER A 3 14.14 -11.54 -11.41
CA SER A 3 13.96 -10.93 -10.09
C SER A 3 13.09 -9.70 -10.28
N THR A 4 11.91 -9.74 -9.68
CA THR A 4 10.96 -8.63 -9.67
C THR A 4 11.49 -7.52 -8.76
N LYS A 5 11.64 -6.32 -9.31
CA LYS A 5 12.22 -5.16 -8.63
C LYS A 5 11.17 -4.09 -8.45
N ILE A 6 11.24 -3.43 -7.29
CA ILE A 6 10.57 -2.16 -7.10
C ILE A 6 11.39 -1.12 -7.85
N THR A 7 10.79 -0.52 -8.87
CA THR A 7 11.43 0.42 -9.80
C THR A 7 11.18 1.86 -9.38
N GLU A 8 10.02 2.14 -8.79
CA GLU A 8 9.70 3.47 -8.28
C GLU A 8 8.88 3.40 -6.99
N VAL A 9 9.15 4.33 -6.07
CA VAL A 9 8.34 4.55 -4.88
C VAL A 9 8.02 6.03 -4.75
N ARG A 10 6.73 6.37 -4.73
CA ARG A 10 6.24 7.72 -4.44
C ARG A 10 5.50 7.67 -3.11
N PHE A 11 5.77 8.60 -2.20
CA PHE A 11 5.07 8.66 -0.92
C PHE A 11 4.71 10.11 -0.55
N ASN A 12 3.53 10.27 0.01
CA ASN A 12 3.04 11.51 0.58
C ASN A 12 2.74 11.27 2.05
N ARG A 13 3.48 11.96 2.94
CA ARG A 13 3.15 11.96 4.37
C ARG A 13 1.82 12.66 4.56
N VAL A 14 0.94 12.05 5.35
CA VAL A 14 -0.35 12.63 5.69
C VAL A 14 -0.37 12.84 7.19
N ASN A 15 -0.53 14.10 7.60
CA ASN A 15 -0.63 14.47 9.01
C ASN A 15 -2.11 14.37 9.45
N LEU A 16 -2.70 13.19 9.29
CA LEU A 16 -4.05 12.91 9.77
C LEU A 16 -3.98 12.41 11.20
N HIS A 17 -4.83 12.94 12.08
CA HIS A 17 -5.05 12.36 13.40
C HIS A 17 -5.62 10.93 13.20
N GLY A 18 -4.80 9.91 13.47
CA GLY A 18 -5.17 8.52 13.29
C GLY A 18 -3.96 7.60 13.10
N SER A 19 -4.23 6.33 12.83
CA SER A 19 -3.19 5.32 12.64
C SER A 19 -2.48 5.46 11.28
N VAL A 20 -3.07 6.12 10.28
CA VAL A 20 -2.46 6.28 8.95
C VAL A 20 -1.47 7.46 8.96
N LYS A 21 -0.23 7.22 8.52
CA LYS A 21 0.86 8.21 8.51
C LYS A 21 1.27 8.67 7.13
N ALA A 22 1.10 7.82 6.12
CA ALA A 22 1.44 8.15 4.75
C ALA A 22 0.59 7.33 3.78
N LEU A 23 0.43 7.87 2.57
CA LEU A 23 0.00 7.14 1.40
C LEU A 23 1.18 6.99 0.45
N ALA A 24 1.34 5.81 -0.11
CA ALA A 24 2.40 5.47 -1.03
C ALA A 24 1.84 4.87 -2.32
N SER A 25 2.65 4.93 -3.37
CA SER A 25 2.44 4.22 -4.62
C SER A 25 3.77 3.61 -5.04
N VAL A 26 3.74 2.39 -5.54
CA VAL A 26 4.93 1.61 -5.87
C VAL A 26 4.78 1.09 -7.29
N THR A 27 5.79 1.30 -8.12
CA THR A 27 5.90 0.70 -9.45
C THR A 27 6.86 -0.49 -9.37
N ILE A 28 6.47 -1.60 -9.98
CA ILE A 28 7.20 -2.86 -10.03
C ILE A 28 7.54 -3.14 -11.49
N ASP A 29 8.82 -3.44 -11.75
CA ASP A 29 9.36 -3.75 -13.08
C ASP A 29 8.93 -2.77 -14.19
N ASP A 30 8.77 -1.48 -13.86
CA ASP A 30 8.31 -0.40 -14.76
C ASP A 30 6.97 -0.69 -15.48
N SER A 31 6.25 -1.71 -15.05
CA SER A 31 5.11 -2.28 -15.78
C SER A 31 3.85 -2.37 -14.93
N PHE A 32 3.99 -2.42 -13.61
CA PHE A 32 2.86 -2.63 -12.70
C PHE A 32 2.88 -1.61 -11.56
N ALA A 33 1.83 -0.80 -11.44
CA ALA A 33 1.78 0.28 -10.47
C ALA A 33 0.69 0.02 -9.41
N VAL A 34 1.11 -0.19 -8.17
CA VAL A 34 0.19 -0.30 -7.04
C VAL A 34 0.02 1.06 -6.40
N HIS A 35 -1.22 1.57 -6.44
CA HIS A 35 -1.59 2.84 -5.85
C HIS A 35 -2.26 2.68 -4.48
N GLU A 36 -2.35 3.77 -3.72
CA GLU A 36 -3.08 3.84 -2.45
C GLU A 36 -2.61 2.88 -1.34
N ILE A 37 -1.32 2.56 -1.34
CA ILE A 37 -0.69 1.79 -0.26
C ILE A 37 -0.68 2.65 1.01
N LYS A 38 -1.21 2.15 2.12
CA LYS A 38 -1.30 2.89 3.40
C LYS A 38 -0.13 2.50 4.29
N VAL A 39 0.59 3.50 4.82
CA VAL A 39 1.56 3.31 5.90
C VAL A 39 0.86 3.61 7.22
N ILE A 40 0.81 2.62 8.11
CA ILE A 40 0.02 2.64 9.34
C ILE A 40 0.94 2.45 10.54
N GLU A 41 0.75 3.24 11.59
CA GLU A 41 1.37 3.06 12.91
C GLU A 41 0.47 2.16 13.77
N GLY A 42 0.95 0.94 14.00
CA GLY A 42 0.34 -0.02 14.91
C GLY A 42 1.03 -0.03 16.27
N LYS A 43 0.55 -0.91 17.16
CA LYS A 43 1.11 -1.06 18.52
C LYS A 43 2.58 -1.49 18.53
N ASN A 44 3.02 -2.21 17.50
CA ASN A 44 4.38 -2.75 17.38
C ASN A 44 5.24 -1.98 16.36
N GLY A 45 4.83 -0.77 15.97
CA GLY A 45 5.54 0.07 15.00
C GLY A 45 4.81 0.24 13.68
N LEU A 46 5.54 0.76 12.69
CA LEU A 46 5.02 1.08 11.36
C LEU A 46 4.91 -0.18 10.50
N PHE A 47 3.79 -0.32 9.79
CA PHE A 47 3.56 -1.38 8.82
C PHE A 47 2.82 -0.86 7.59
N ILE A 48 2.82 -1.67 6.53
CA ILE A 48 2.20 -1.33 5.24
C ILE A 48 0.90 -2.13 5.10
N ALA A 49 -0.18 -1.45 4.73
CA ALA A 49 -1.43 -2.08 4.32
C ALA A 49 -1.63 -1.87 2.81
N MET A 50 -1.74 -2.98 2.09
CA MET A 50 -2.06 -2.99 0.66
C MET A 50 -3.49 -2.49 0.41
N PRO A 51 -3.75 -1.87 -0.75
CA PRO A 51 -5.12 -1.52 -1.15
C PRO A 51 -5.98 -2.79 -1.12
N SER A 52 -7.06 -2.71 -0.36
CA SER A 52 -8.00 -3.81 -0.18
C SER A 52 -9.42 -3.27 -0.05
N GLN A 53 -10.35 -4.00 -0.64
CA GLN A 53 -11.77 -3.78 -0.56
C GLN A 53 -12.39 -4.91 0.25
N VAL A 54 -13.13 -4.56 1.29
CA VAL A 54 -13.95 -5.53 2.01
C VAL A 54 -15.28 -5.63 1.28
N LEU A 55 -15.59 -6.82 0.79
CA LEU A 55 -16.84 -7.15 0.11
C LEU A 55 -17.99 -7.28 1.13
N PRO A 56 -19.27 -7.16 0.70
CA PRO A 56 -20.42 -7.25 1.60
C PRO A 56 -20.53 -8.58 2.37
N ASP A 57 -19.94 -9.65 1.84
CA ASP A 57 -19.86 -10.97 2.47
C ASP A 57 -18.75 -11.09 3.54
N GLY A 58 -17.99 -10.02 3.76
CA GLY A 58 -16.85 -9.97 4.68
C GLY A 58 -15.52 -10.40 4.08
N THR A 59 -15.49 -10.82 2.81
CA THR A 59 -14.26 -11.22 2.12
C THR A 59 -13.38 -10.00 1.82
N VAL A 60 -12.08 -10.12 2.06
CA VAL A 60 -11.10 -9.08 1.72
C VAL A 60 -10.50 -9.37 0.35
N GLN A 61 -10.79 -8.50 -0.62
CA GLN A 61 -10.20 -8.55 -1.96
C GLN A 61 -9.11 -7.49 -2.08
N PHE A 62 -7.91 -7.90 -2.50
CA PHE A 62 -6.82 -6.97 -2.80
C PHE A 62 -6.94 -6.57 -4.27
N ASP A 63 -7.27 -5.30 -4.53
CA ASP A 63 -7.30 -4.76 -5.89
C ASP A 63 -5.90 -4.26 -6.24
N VAL A 64 -5.26 -4.95 -7.17
CA VAL A 64 -3.97 -4.59 -7.74
C VAL A 64 -4.21 -4.45 -9.23
N ARG A 65 -4.45 -3.20 -9.67
CA ARG A 65 -4.73 -2.86 -11.08
C ARG A 65 -3.45 -2.69 -11.88
#